data_AF-A0A973E447-F1
#
_entry.id   AF-A0A973E447-F1
#
_cell.length_a   1.000
_cell.length_b   1.000
_cell.length_c   1.000
_cell.angle_alpha   90.00
_cell.angle_beta   90.00
_cell.angle_gamma   90.00
#
_symmetry.space_group_name_H-M   'P 1'
#
loop_
_entity.id
_entity.type
_entity.pdbx_description
1 polymer ?
#
loop_
_entity_poly.entity_id
_entity_poly.type
_entity_poly.pdbx_seq_one_letter_code
_entity_poly.pdbx_strand_id
1 'polypeptide(L)'
;MLALYNLFGTVIDIVLFVLIANAIISWLMAFGIINMENKFVGTIYSILQRFTEPMLRPIRKLIPNLGGLDISPIVLILALFFLRDLVYQYRLFG
;
A
#
# COMPACT_ATOMS: atom_id res chain seq x y z
N MET A 1 8.09 9.97 -24.75
CA MET A 1 8.73 9.03 -23.78
C MET A 1 8.65 9.56 -22.35
N LEU A 2 9.04 10.82 -22.08
CA LEU A 2 8.94 11.42 -20.73
C LEU A 2 7.56 11.35 -20.07
N ALA A 3 6.49 11.63 -20.82
CA ALA A 3 5.12 11.56 -20.28
C ALA A 3 4.73 10.15 -19.82
N LEU A 4 5.28 9.10 -20.46
CA LEU A 4 5.03 7.71 -20.08
C LEU A 4 5.69 7.38 -18.74
N TYR A 5 6.96 7.75 -18.55
CA TYR A 5 7.66 7.57 -17.27
C TYR A 5 6.94 8.30 -16.12
N ASN A 6 6.45 9.52 -16.40
CA ASN A 6 5.68 10.27 -15.40
C ASN A 6 4.36 9.59 -15.06
N LEU A 7 3.63 9.09 -16.07
CA LEU A 7 2.39 8.37 -15.84
C LEU A 7 2.63 7.12 -14.97
N PHE A 8 3.67 6.33 -15.29
CA PHE A 8 4.04 5.16 -14.48
C PHE A 8 4.41 5.53 -13.05
N GLY A 9 5.25 6.55 -12.85
CA GLY A 9 5.60 7.05 -11.51
C GLY A 9 4.37 7.49 -10.71
N THR A 10 3.46 8.25 -11.35
CA THR A 10 2.21 8.70 -10.73
C THR A 10 1.31 7.53 -10.34
N VAL A 11 1.20 6.48 -11.16
CA VAL A 11 0.43 5.28 -10.81
C VAL A 11 1.02 4.61 -9.57
N ILE A 12 2.35 4.47 -9.49
CA ILE A 12 3.01 3.91 -8.30
C ILE A 12 2.74 4.78 -7.07
N ASP A 13 2.79 6.10 -7.21
CA ASP A 13 2.48 7.03 -6.11
C ASP A 13 1.04 6.90 -5.60
N ILE A 14 0.08 6.74 -6.50
CA ILE A 14 -1.32 6.49 -6.12
C ILE A 14 -1.45 5.17 -5.36
N VAL A 15 -0.79 4.11 -5.84
CA VAL A 15 -0.80 2.80 -5.17
C VAL A 15 -0.17 2.88 -3.79
N LEU A 16 0.97 3.59 -3.66
CA LEU A 16 1.62 3.84 -2.38
C LEU A 16 0.70 4.57 -1.40
N PHE A 17 0.01 5.63 -1.85
CA PHE A 17 -0.92 6.37 -1.00
C PHE A 17 -2.07 5.48 -0.50
N VAL A 18 -2.67 4.68 -1.39
CA VAL A 18 -3.75 3.75 -1.03
C VAL A 18 -3.26 2.67 -0.05
N LEU A 19 -2.05 2.15 -0.25
CA LEU A 19 -1.44 1.17 0.67
C LEU A 19 -1.17 1.75 2.04
N ILE A 20 -0.62 2.97 2.11
CA ILE A 20 -0.35 3.67 3.37
C ILE A 20 -1.67 3.95 4.09
N ALA A 21 -2.69 4.45 3.40
CA ALA A 21 -4.00 4.68 3.99
C ALA A 21 -4.61 3.38 4.55
N ASN A 22 -4.53 2.28 3.79
CA ASN A 22 -5.01 0.99 4.24
C ASN A 22 -4.25 0.47 5.48
N ALA A 23 -2.92 0.58 5.48
CA ALA A 23 -2.07 0.15 6.59
C ALA A 23 -2.36 0.94 7.86
N ILE A 24 -2.46 2.27 7.76
CA ILE A 24 -2.81 3.14 8.89
C ILE A 24 -4.15 2.73 9.47
N ILE A 25 -5.21 2.64 8.67
CA ILE A 25 -6.55 2.27 9.17
C ILE A 25 -6.52 0.87 9.79
N SER A 26 -5.85 -0.10 9.15
CA SER A 26 -5.68 -1.46 9.67
C SER A 26 -5.02 -1.47 11.05
N TRP A 27 -3.95 -0.71 11.23
CA TRP A 27 -3.24 -0.64 12.51
C TRP A 27 -4.03 0.14 13.57
N LEU A 28 -4.67 1.25 13.20
CA LEU A 28 -5.54 1.99 14.12
C LEU A 28 -6.66 1.08 14.67
N MET A 29 -7.22 0.19 13.84
CA MET A 29 -8.19 -0.80 14.29
C MET A 29 -7.55 -1.91 15.14
N ALA A 30 -6.37 -2.42 14.74
CA ALA A 30 -5.67 -3.46 15.48
C ALA A 30 -5.29 -3.01 16.91
N PHE A 31 -4.98 -1.72 17.10
CA PHE A 31 -4.70 -1.13 18.41
C PHE A 31 -5.96 -0.59 19.12
N GLY A 32 -7.16 -0.81 18.59
CA GLY A 32 -8.42 -0.37 19.20
C GLY A 32 -8.62 1.15 19.24
N ILE A 33 -7.90 1.91 18.40
CA ILE A 33 -7.98 3.37 18.34
C ILE A 33 -9.24 3.82 17.59
N ILE A 34 -9.65 3.07 16.56
CA ILE A 34 -10.88 3.33 15.79
C ILE A 34 -11.70 2.05 15.66
N ASN A 35 -13.02 2.19 15.69
CA ASN A 35 -13.98 1.07 15.62
C ASN A 35 -14.72 1.03 14.28
N MET A 36 -15.00 -0.19 13.80
CA MET A 36 -15.78 -0.42 12.58
C MET A 36 -17.29 -0.14 12.72
N GLU A 37 -17.78 0.10 13.93
CA GLU A 37 -19.19 0.45 14.18
C GLU A 37 -19.60 1.73 13.43
N ASN A 38 -18.63 2.63 13.21
CA ASN A 38 -18.84 3.75 12.32
C ASN A 38 -18.88 3.25 10.86
N LYS A 39 -20.10 3.21 10.29
CA LYS A 39 -20.35 2.78 8.91
C LYS A 39 -19.47 3.50 7.87
N PHE A 40 -19.12 4.76 8.11
CA PHE A 40 -18.24 5.52 7.23
C PHE A 40 -16.82 4.94 7.21
N VAL A 41 -16.23 4.69 8.39
CA VAL A 41 -14.90 4.10 8.53
C VAL A 41 -14.86 2.68 7.95
N GLY A 42 -15.86 1.85 8.27
CA GLY A 42 -15.96 0.49 7.74
C GLY A 42 -16.07 0.45 6.21
N THR A 43 -16.83 1.38 5.61
CA THR A 43 -16.94 1.49 4.15
C THR A 43 -15.61 1.86 3.50
N ILE A 44 -14.93 2.89 4.01
CA ILE A 44 -13.61 3.31 3.49
C ILE A 44 -12.61 2.17 3.60
N TYR A 45 -12.52 1.52 4.76
CA TYR A 45 -11.62 0.39 4.96
C TYR A 45 -11.90 -0.75 3.96
N SER A 46 -13.18 -1.10 3.75
CA SER A 46 -13.54 -2.16 2.82
C SER A 46 -13.12 -1.85 1.37
N ILE A 47 -13.20 -0.59 0.96
CA ILE A 47 -12.75 -0.13 -0.36
C ILE A 47 -11.24 -0.27 -0.46
N LEU A 48 -10.50 0.28 0.50
CA LEU A 48 -9.03 0.22 0.53
C LEU A 48 -8.53 -1.23 0.55
N GLN A 49 -9.15 -2.10 1.33
CA GLN A 49 -8.82 -3.53 1.36
C GLN A 49 -9.05 -4.18 -0.01
N ARG A 50 -10.17 -3.92 -0.69
CA ARG A 50 -10.42 -4.48 -2.03
C ARG A 50 -9.35 -4.09 -3.06
N PHE A 51 -8.83 -2.86 -2.98
CA PHE A 51 -7.74 -2.41 -3.84
C PHE A 51 -6.40 -3.02 -3.49
N THR A 52 -6.10 -3.18 -2.20
CA THR A 52 -4.76 -3.57 -1.73
C THR A 52 -4.59 -5.09 -1.56
N GLU A 53 -5.67 -5.82 -1.29
CA GLU A 53 -5.65 -7.26 -1.01
C GLU A 53 -4.97 -8.11 -2.10
N PRO A 54 -5.22 -7.89 -3.41
CA PRO A 54 -4.56 -8.68 -4.45
C PRO A 54 -3.03 -8.57 -4.41
N MET A 55 -2.49 -7.43 -3.97
CA MET A 55 -1.05 -7.18 -3.87
C MET A 55 -0.48 -7.63 -2.52
N LEU A 56 -1.24 -7.44 -1.43
CA LEU A 56 -0.81 -7.80 -0.06
C LEU A 56 -0.91 -9.29 0.23
N ARG A 57 -1.95 -9.97 -0.27
CA ARG A 57 -2.19 -11.40 -0.04
C ARG A 57 -1.00 -12.31 -0.37
N PRO A 58 -0.31 -12.19 -1.54
CA PRO A 58 0.87 -13.02 -1.81
C PRO A 58 2.00 -12.76 -0.82
N ILE A 59 2.18 -11.51 -0.39
CA ILE A 59 3.24 -11.12 0.55
C ILE A 59 2.95 -11.69 1.95
N ARG A 60 1.70 -11.64 2.42
CA ARG A 60 1.30 -12.24 3.70
C ARG A 60 1.51 -13.74 3.77
N LYS A 61 1.49 -14.45 2.63
CA LYS A 61 1.79 -15.89 2.60
C LYS A 61 3.27 -16.19 2.84
N LEU A 62 4.15 -15.22 2.62
CA LEU A 62 5.59 -15.35 2.78
C LEU A 62 6.07 -14.88 4.15
N ILE A 63 5.36 -13.95 4.78
CA ILE A 63 5.73 -13.36 6.07
C ILE A 63 5.16 -14.22 7.21
N PRO A 64 5.96 -14.63 8.20
CA PRO A 64 5.45 -15.31 9.39
C PRO A 64 4.51 -14.40 10.19
N ASN A 65 3.60 -14.97 10.98
CA ASN A 65 2.68 -14.15 11.77
C ASN A 65 3.44 -13.43 12.91
N LEU A 66 3.60 -12.11 12.80
CA LEU A 66 4.38 -11.27 13.72
C LEU A 66 3.47 -10.59 14.76
N GLY A 67 2.82 -11.39 15.60
CA GLY A 67 2.03 -10.87 16.72
C GLY A 67 0.69 -10.24 16.32
N GLY A 68 0.08 -10.69 15.23
CA GLY A 68 -1.25 -10.24 14.80
C GLY A 68 -1.28 -8.90 14.06
N LEU A 69 -0.14 -8.20 13.95
CA LEU A 69 -0.01 -7.02 13.10
C LEU A 69 0.40 -7.42 11.68
N ASP A 70 -0.31 -6.90 10.68
CA ASP A 70 0.05 -7.11 9.29
C ASP A 70 1.21 -6.20 8.87
N ILE A 71 2.37 -6.82 8.62
CA ILE A 71 3.60 -6.13 8.19
C ILE A 71 3.79 -6.18 6.66
N SER A 72 2.91 -6.90 5.95
CA SER A 72 2.97 -6.97 4.48
C SER A 72 2.87 -5.61 3.76
N PRO A 73 2.15 -4.58 4.27
CA PRO A 73 2.14 -3.27 3.62
C PRO A 73 3.52 -2.63 3.60
N ILE A 74 4.32 -2.78 4.67
CA ILE A 74 5.66 -2.20 4.74
C ILE A 74 6.55 -2.80 3.64
N VAL A 75 6.52 -4.12 3.50
CA VAL A 75 7.31 -4.83 2.49
C VAL A 75 6.93 -4.39 1.08
N LEU A 76 5.63 -4.27 0.79
CA LEU A 76 5.16 -3.81 -0.51
C LEU A 76 5.52 -2.35 -0.78
N ILE A 77 5.38 -1.47 0.22
CA ILE A 77 5.73 -0.05 0.13
C ILE A 77 7.21 0.10 -0.23
N LEU A 78 8.10 -0.63 0.45
CA LEU A 78 9.54 -0.59 0.15
C LEU A 78 9.85 -1.06 -1.28
N ALA A 79 9.20 -2.14 -1.74
CA ALA A 79 9.36 -2.62 -3.10
C ALA A 79 8.88 -1.60 -4.15
N LEU A 80 7.75 -0.93 -3.89
CA LEU A 80 7.19 0.08 -4.78
C LEU A 80 8.02 1.37 -4.80
N PHE A 81 8.58 1.81 -3.66
CA PHE A 81 9.52 2.92 -3.63
C PHE A 81 10.74 2.63 -4.48
N PHE A 82 11.33 1.43 -4.33
CA PHE A 82 12.46 1.02 -5.15
C PHE A 82 12.12 1.04 -6.65
N LEU A 83 10.96 0.50 -7.05
CA LEU A 83 10.52 0.51 -8.44
C LEU A 83 10.29 1.92 -8.98
N ARG A 84 9.70 2.81 -8.17
CA ARG A 84 9.48 4.22 -8.52
C ARG A 84 10.81 4.94 -8.75
N ASP A 85 11.74 4.79 -7.82
CA ASP A 85 13.05 5.44 -7.89
C ASP A 85 13.85 4.93 -9.09
N LEU A 86 13.76 3.63 -9.38
CA LEU A 86 14.34 3.03 -10.57
C LEU A 86 13.79 3.66 -11.85
N VAL A 87 12.46 3.85 -11.94
CA VAL A 87 11.80 4.51 -13.09
C VAL A 87 12.29 5.95 -13.26
N TYR A 88 12.40 6.71 -12.17
CA TYR A 88 12.91 8.08 -12.25
C TYR A 88 14.39 8.14 -12.59
N GLN A 89 15.19 7.20 -12.08
CA GLN A 89 16.60 7.12 -12.39
C GLN A 89 16.80 6.89 -13.89
N TYR A 90 16.13 5.89 -14.47
CA TYR A 90 16.20 5.65 -15.92
C TYR A 90 15.75 6.85 -16.75
N ARG A 91 14.73 7.60 -16.30
CA ARG A 91 14.31 8.84 -16.96
C ARG A 91 15.40 9.94 -16.92
N LEU A 92 16.19 10.02 -15.85
CA LEU A 92 17.21 11.06 -15.69
C LEU A 92 18.47 10.79 -16.52
N PHE A 93 18.78 9.51 -16.78
CA PHE A 93 20.01 9.11 -17.48
C PHE A 93 19.80 8.68 -18.95
N GLY A 94 18.55 8.52 -19.41
CA GLY A 94 18.20 8.13 -20.79
C GLY A 94 17.41 9.21 -21.51
#